data_AF-A0A939GJ58-F1
#
_entry.id   AF-A0A939GJ58-F1
#
_cell.length_a   1.000
_cell.length_b   1.000
_cell.length_c   1.000
_cell.angle_alpha   90.00
_cell.angle_beta   90.00
_cell.angle_gamma   90.00
#
_symmetry.space_group_name_H-M   'P 1'
#
loop_
_entity.id
_entity.type
_entity.pdbx_description
1 polymer ?
#
loop_
_entity_poly.entity_id
_entity_poly.type
_entity_poly.pdbx_seq_one_letter_code
_entity_poly.pdbx_strand_id
1 'polypeptide(L)' 'MLVVDIEHDQISIRRGAMEKDILDMTPEEREAYYAQCALKTREQLFMVNMPVVYRQDGHTVVEKTDGSVIIY' A
#
# COMPACT_ATOMS: atom_id res chain seq x y z
N MET A 1 13.17 -13.14 -0.04
CA MET A 1 12.20 -12.54 -0.97
C MET A 1 10.89 -12.44 -0.22
N LEU A 2 10.53 -11.24 0.27
CA LEU A 2 9.23 -11.03 0.93
C LEU A 2 8.22 -10.82 -0.19
N VAL A 3 7.51 -11.88 -0.54
CA VAL A 3 6.32 -11.79 -1.39
C VAL A 3 5.21 -11.30 -0.46
N VAL A 4 4.79 -10.05 -0.64
CA VAL A 4 3.63 -9.52 0.07
C VAL A 4 2.43 -9.79 -0.82
N ASP A 5 1.73 -10.90 -0.57
CA ASP A 5 0.40 -11.13 -1.14
C ASP A 5 -0.52 -10.07 -0.55
N ILE A 6 -0.79 -9.02 -1.32
CA ILE A 6 -1.83 -8.03 -0.98
C ILE A 6 -3.17 -8.65 -1.39
N GLU A 7 -3.58 -9.69 -0.66
CA GLU A 7 -5.00 -10.00 -0.53
C GLU A 7 -5.66 -8.81 0.17
N HIS A 8 -6.82 -8.39 -0.31
CA HIS A 8 -7.58 -7.21 0.16
C HIS A 8 -7.92 -7.21 1.65
N ASP A 9 -7.52 -8.23 2.42
CA ASP A 9 -8.04 -8.51 3.74
C ASP A 9 -7.06 -8.29 4.90
N GLN A 10 -5.78 -8.00 4.69
CA GLN A 10 -4.86 -7.73 5.81
C GLN A 10 -3.77 -6.68 5.54
N ILE A 11 -4.18 -5.43 5.34
CA ILE A 11 -3.29 -4.32 5.71
C ILE A 11 -3.41 -4.20 7.24
N SER A 12 -2.44 -4.75 7.98
CA SER A 12 -2.36 -4.60 9.44
C SER A 12 -1.95 -3.17 9.79
N ILE A 13 -2.91 -2.26 9.67
CA ILE A 13 -2.80 -0.88 10.09
C ILE A 13 -2.58 -0.89 11.60
N ARG A 14 -1.37 -0.51 12.03
CA ARG A 14 -1.10 -0.35 13.46
C ARG A 14 -2.03 0.74 14.01
N ARG A 15 -2.92 0.32 14.93
CA ARG A 15 -3.94 1.13 15.61
C ARG A 15 -3.46 2.48 16.16
N GLY A 16 -2.15 2.64 16.40
CA GLY A 16 -1.57 3.86 16.97
C GLY A 16 -1.47 5.07 16.04
N ALA A 17 -1.72 4.93 14.73
CA ALA A 17 -1.67 6.04 13.77
C ALA A 17 -3.05 6.42 13.19
N MET A 18 -4.13 5.84 13.71
CA MET A 18 -5.49 6.08 13.22
C MET A 18 -6.19 7.11 14.11
N GLU A 19 -6.57 8.25 13.54
CA GLU A 19 -7.39 9.27 14.23
C GLU A 19 -8.87 8.86 14.35
N LYS A 20 -9.34 8.00 13.44
CA LYS A 20 -10.72 7.47 13.36
C LYS A 20 -10.67 5.98 13.03
N ASP A 21 -11.55 5.17 13.61
CA ASP A 21 -11.64 3.75 13.27
C ASP A 21 -12.13 3.58 11.81
N ILE A 22 -11.59 2.61 11.08
CA ILE A 22 -11.97 2.31 9.67
C ILE A 22 -13.46 1.95 9.59
N LEU A 23 -13.96 1.28 10.62
CA LEU A 23 -15.36 0.87 10.72
C LEU A 23 -16.30 2.07 10.83
N ASP A 24 -15.81 3.21 11.34
CA ASP A 24 -16.57 4.44 11.53
C ASP A 24 -16.39 5.44 10.37
N MET A 25 -15.54 5.13 9.37
CA MET A 25 -15.31 5.98 8.20
C MET A 25 -16.41 5.80 7.14
N THR A 26 -16.80 6.89 6.49
CA THR A 26 -17.58 6.82 5.25
C THR A 26 -16.74 6.17 4.13
N PRO A 27 -17.38 5.67 3.06
CA PRO A 27 -16.64 5.13 1.92
C PRO A 27 -15.57 6.10 1.36
N GLU A 28 -15.87 7.39 1.30
CA GLU A 28 -14.97 8.43 0.79
C GLU A 28 -13.80 8.69 1.75
N GLU A 29 -14.08 8.77 3.06
CA GLU A 29 -13.04 8.90 4.09
C GLU A 29 -12.10 7.70 4.08
N ARG A 30 -12.66 6.50 3.89
CA ARG A 30 -11.91 5.25 3.83
C ARG A 30 -11.03 5.18 2.58
N GLU A 31 -11.52 5.61 1.43
CA GLU A 31 -10.73 5.70 0.21
C GLU A 31 -9.56 6.67 0.36
N ALA A 32 -9.81 7.87 0.91
CA ALA A 32 -8.77 8.86 1.20
C ALA A 32 -7.73 8.31 2.20
N TYR A 33 -8.19 7.58 3.22
CA TYR A 33 -7.33 6.93 4.20
C TYR A 33 -6.41 5.88 3.55
N TYR A 34 -6.97 4.98 2.73
CA TYR A 34 -6.17 3.99 2.02
C TYR A 34 -5.18 4.62 1.04
N ALA A 35 -5.57 5.67 0.33
CA ALA A 35 -4.67 6.41 -0.55
C ALA A 35 -3.47 6.99 0.23
N GLN A 36 -3.71 7.58 1.40
CA GLN A 36 -2.63 8.08 2.27
C GLN A 36 -1.74 6.95 2.80
N CYS A 37 -2.32 5.82 3.20
CA CYS A 37 -1.55 4.65 3.64
C CYS A 37 -0.67 4.10 2.53
N ALA A 38 -1.18 4.01 1.29
CA ALA A 38 -0.40 3.54 0.14
C ALA A 38 0.81 4.45 -0.13
N LEU A 39 0.63 5.77 -0.08
CA LEU A 39 1.71 6.74 -0.24
C LEU A 39 2.78 6.58 0.86
N LYS A 40 2.37 6.52 2.13
CA LYS A 40 3.30 6.33 3.26
C LYS A 40 4.06 5.01 3.16
N THR A 41 3.38 3.91 2.81
CA THR A 41 4.02 2.61 2.62
C THR A 41 5.03 2.65 1.48
N ARG A 42 4.68 3.29 0.35
CA ARG A 42 5.60 3.47 -0.78
C ARG A 42 6.85 4.23 -0.37
N GLU A 43 6.70 5.36 0.31
CA GLU A 43 7.82 6.15 0.81
C GLU A 43 8.70 5.35 1.77
N GLN A 44 8.10 4.62 2.72
CA GLN A 44 8.83 3.77 3.66
C GLN A 44 9.62 2.65 2.97
N LEU A 45 9.02 1.97 1.99
CA LEU A 45 9.68 0.93 1.21
C LEU A 45 10.85 1.51 0.42
N PHE A 46 10.66 2.68 -0.18
CA PHE A 46 11.71 3.37 -0.92
C PHE A 46 12.87 3.85 -0.04
N MET A 47 12.58 4.32 1.18
CA MET A 47 13.63 4.68 2.15
C MET A 47 14.58 3.51 2.49
N VAL A 48 14.09 2.27 2.43
CA VAL A 48 14.88 1.07 2.72
C VAL A 48 15.30 0.32 1.45
N ASN A 49 15.25 0.97 0.29
CA ASN A 49 15.61 0.40 -1.02
C ASN A 49 14.84 -0.88 -1.39
N MET A 50 13.61 -1.02 -0.89
CA MET A 50 12.71 -2.10 -1.29
C MET A 50 11.74 -1.65 -2.39
N PRO A 51 11.44 -2.51 -3.37
CA PRO A 51 10.42 -2.22 -4.37
C PRO A 51 9.02 -2.30 -3.77
N VAL A 52 8.09 -1.55 -4.34
CA VAL A 52 6.66 -1.71 -4.10
C VAL A 52 6.11 -2.71 -5.10
N VAL A 53 5.36 -3.70 -4.61
CA VAL A 53 4.70 -4.70 -5.45
C VAL A 53 3.21 -4.62 -5.19
N TYR A 54 2.41 -4.48 -6.25
CA TYR A 54 0.95 -4.45 -6.16
C TYR A 54 0.32 -5.06 -7.41
N ARG A 55 -0.98 -5.33 -7.35
CA ARG A 55 -1.73 -5.89 -8.47
C ARG A 55 -2.62 -4.81 -9.08
N GLN A 56 -2.55 -4.64 -10.40
CA GLN A 56 -3.33 -3.68 -11.16
C GLN A 56 -3.82 -4.33 -12.45
N ASP A 57 -5.12 -4.26 -12.73
CA ASP A 57 -5.73 -4.82 -13.96
C ASP A 57 -5.38 -6.29 -14.23
N GLY A 58 -5.23 -7.08 -13.17
CA GLY A 58 -4.85 -8.50 -13.25
C GLY A 58 -3.34 -8.74 -13.37
N HIS A 59 -2.55 -7.69 -13.60
CA HIS A 59 -1.10 -7.71 -13.73
C HIS A 59 -0.39 -7.44 -12.41
N THR A 60 0.80 -8.00 -12.25
CA THR A 60 1.67 -7.68 -11.11
C THR A 60 2.58 -6.53 -11.49
N VAL A 61 2.47 -5.41 -10.78
CA VAL A 61 3.29 -4.22 -10.99
C VAL A 61 4.35 -4.15 -9.89
N VAL A 62 5.61 -3.98 -10.31
CA VAL A 62 6.76 -3.81 -9.43
C VAL A 62 7.38 -2.45 -9.70
N GLU A 63 7.27 -1.54 -8.74
CA GLU A 63 7.91 -0.22 -8.78
C GLU A 63 9.20 -0.24 -7.95
N LYS A 64 10.29 0.21 -8.54
CA LYS A 64 11.59 0.31 -7.88
C LYS A 64 11.87 1.74 -7.43
N THR A 65 12.84 1.89 -6.52
CA THR A 65 13.30 3.19 -6.02
C THR A 65 13.90 4.09 -7.09
N ASP A 66 14.46 3.50 -8.15
CA ASP A 66 15.01 4.21 -9.31
C ASP A 66 13.92 4.71 -10.28
N GLY A 67 12.65 4.49 -9.97
CA GLY A 67 11.51 4.85 -10.81
C GLY A 67 11.19 3.84 -11.91
N SER A 68 11.93 2.73 -12.02
CA SER A 68 11.62 1.67 -12.95
C SER A 68 10.34 0.93 -12.55
N VAL A 69 9.48 0.68 -13.53
CA VAL A 69 8.25 -0.10 -13.35
C VAL A 69 8.33 -1.35 -14.21
N ILE A 70 8.10 -2.51 -13.60
CA ILE A 70 8.03 -3.81 -14.28
C ILE A 70 6.61 -4.35 -14.13
N ILE A 71 6.00 -4.75 -15.24
CA ILE A 71 4.64 -5.30 -15.27
C ILE A 71 4.74 -6.75 -15.75
N TYR A 72 4.14 -7.67 -14.99
CA TYR A 72 4.02 -9.09 -15.29
C TYR A 72 2.57 -9.47 -15.61
#